data_AF-A0A521WSZ6-F1
#
_entry.id   AF-A0A521WSZ6-F1
#
_cell.length_a   1.000
_cell.length_b   1.000
_cell.length_c   1.000
_cell.angle_alpha   90.00
_cell.angle_beta   90.00
_cell.angle_gamma   90.00
#
_symmetry.space_group_name_H-M   'P 1'
#
loop_
_entity.id
_entity.type
_entity.pdbx_description
1 polymer ?
#
loop_
_entity_poly.entity_id
_entity_poly.type
_entity_poly.pdbx_seq_one_letter_code
_entity_poly.pdbx_strand_id
1 'polypeptide(L)'
;MIDWSKQHCGVHQAPFDKVLELMPDLVDVLKTFPDDPSRFTWDVKVHMLMPRQFPCVPNWHVDNVPRVDGVQRFELVKPELPMYCWISGPPLTQFKHGFLTPKRWHRFTQLDEHRGTASGDFGWRGFIRATHVDIQAPKPEGHLRRHCQVYLDAETFQW
;
A
#
# COMPACT_ATOMS: atom_id res chain seq x y z
N MET A 1 -14.95 6.60 11.96
CA MET A 1 -13.64 7.09 11.47
C MET A 1 -12.59 6.14 12.03
N ILE A 2 -11.71 5.57 11.21
CA ILE A 2 -10.69 4.60 11.65
C ILE A 2 -9.64 5.32 12.50
N ASP A 3 -9.38 4.80 13.70
CA ASP A 3 -8.30 5.25 14.59
C ASP A 3 -7.04 4.42 14.32
N TRP A 4 -6.20 4.91 13.41
CA TRP A 4 -4.99 4.20 12.99
C TRP A 4 -3.96 4.02 14.11
N SER A 5 -4.06 4.77 15.22
CA SER A 5 -3.16 4.62 16.37
C SER A 5 -3.47 3.37 17.20
N LYS A 6 -4.68 2.83 17.06
CA LYS A 6 -5.15 1.62 17.76
C LYS A 6 -5.17 0.38 16.88
N GLN A 7 -4.74 0.52 15.62
CA GLN A 7 -4.73 -0.57 14.67
C GLN A 7 -3.55 -1.51 14.86
N HIS A 8 -3.74 -2.78 14.48
CA HIS A 8 -2.64 -3.73 14.39
C HIS A 8 -1.65 -3.32 13.31
N CYS A 9 -0.42 -3.85 13.39
CA CYS A 9 0.47 -3.87 12.24
C CYS A 9 -0.27 -4.49 11.05
N GLY A 10 -0.26 -3.80 9.92
CA GLY A 10 -1.09 -4.15 8.77
C GLY A 10 -0.73 -5.51 8.16
N VAL A 11 -1.45 -5.91 7.12
CA VAL A 11 -1.32 -7.22 6.46
C VAL A 11 -0.62 -7.10 5.11
N HIS A 12 0.03 -8.17 4.65
CA HIS A 12 0.71 -8.20 3.35
C HIS A 12 0.25 -9.39 2.52
N GLN A 13 -0.26 -9.11 1.32
CA GLN A 13 -0.84 -10.08 0.37
C GLN A 13 -1.94 -10.97 0.97
N ALA A 14 -2.80 -10.41 1.81
CA ALA A 14 -3.89 -11.16 2.44
C ALA A 14 -5.11 -11.25 1.51
N PRO A 15 -5.91 -12.34 1.58
CA PRO A 15 -7.23 -12.38 0.97
C PRO A 15 -8.21 -11.47 1.74
N PHE A 16 -9.29 -11.07 1.07
CA PHE A 16 -10.23 -10.05 1.57
C PHE A 16 -10.87 -10.37 2.93
N ASP A 17 -11.34 -11.61 3.09
CA ASP A 17 -11.94 -12.13 4.32
C ASP A 17 -10.96 -12.03 5.51
N LYS A 18 -9.69 -12.36 5.29
CA LYS A 18 -8.66 -12.24 6.32
C LYS A 18 -8.33 -10.80 6.67
N VAL A 19 -8.46 -9.85 5.75
CA VAL A 19 -8.35 -8.43 6.11
C VAL A 19 -9.45 -8.05 7.09
N LEU A 20 -10.70 -8.44 6.82
CA LEU A 20 -11.83 -8.09 7.69
C LEU A 20 -11.80 -8.82 9.04
N GLU A 21 -11.33 -10.06 9.08
CA GLU A 21 -11.13 -10.80 10.34
C GLU A 21 -10.13 -10.08 11.26
N LEU A 22 -9.05 -9.53 10.69
CA LEU A 22 -7.92 -8.99 11.45
C LEU A 22 -7.98 -7.48 11.68
N MET A 23 -8.69 -6.76 10.80
CA MET A 23 -8.83 -5.31 10.80
C MET A 23 -10.29 -4.94 10.52
N PRO A 24 -11.23 -5.33 11.41
CA PRO A 24 -12.68 -5.22 11.16
C PRO A 24 -13.17 -3.79 11.00
N ASP A 25 -12.45 -2.81 11.54
CA ASP A 25 -12.75 -1.38 11.38
C ASP A 25 -12.50 -0.86 9.96
N LEU A 26 -11.82 -1.62 9.10
CA LEU A 26 -11.66 -1.30 7.68
C LEU A 26 -12.91 -1.61 6.87
N VAL A 27 -13.92 -2.28 7.43
CA VAL A 27 -15.13 -2.72 6.72
C VAL A 27 -15.79 -1.60 5.92
N ASP A 28 -15.90 -0.40 6.51
CA ASP A 28 -16.55 0.73 5.85
C ASP A 28 -15.74 1.26 4.67
N VAL A 29 -14.41 1.26 4.76
CA VAL A 29 -13.53 1.66 3.65
C VAL A 29 -13.55 0.59 2.55
N LEU A 30 -13.47 -0.68 2.93
CA LEU A 30 -13.44 -1.80 2.00
C LEU A 30 -14.77 -1.97 1.23
N LYS A 31 -15.91 -1.62 1.83
CA LYS A 31 -17.21 -1.55 1.13
C LYS A 31 -17.26 -0.49 0.01
N THR A 32 -16.39 0.51 0.04
CA THR A 32 -16.31 1.54 -1.01
C THR A 32 -15.37 1.15 -2.16
N PHE A 33 -14.78 -0.04 -2.11
CA PHE A 33 -13.89 -0.53 -3.15
C PHE A 33 -14.63 -0.59 -4.49
N PRO A 34 -14.07 -0.04 -5.58
CA PRO A 34 -14.80 0.15 -6.83
C PRO A 34 -14.85 -1.11 -7.73
N ASP A 35 -14.35 -2.25 -7.26
CA ASP A 35 -14.21 -3.49 -8.04
C ASP A 35 -14.62 -4.71 -7.20
N ASP A 36 -14.56 -5.92 -7.77
CA ASP A 36 -14.83 -7.16 -7.02
C ASP A 36 -13.66 -7.50 -6.08
N PRO A 37 -13.82 -7.38 -4.75
CA PRO A 37 -12.72 -7.55 -3.81
C PRO A 37 -12.12 -8.97 -3.78
N SER A 38 -12.86 -9.97 -4.26
CA SER A 38 -12.38 -11.36 -4.33
C SER A 38 -11.30 -11.58 -5.38
N ARG A 39 -11.20 -10.66 -6.35
CA ARG A 39 -10.19 -10.69 -7.43
C ARG A 39 -8.87 -10.04 -7.04
N PHE A 40 -8.70 -9.64 -5.78
CA PHE A 40 -7.53 -8.90 -5.32
C PHE A 40 -6.89 -9.53 -4.08
N THR A 41 -5.57 -9.35 -4.00
CA THR A 41 -4.81 -9.48 -2.76
C THR A 41 -4.59 -8.12 -2.13
N TRP A 42 -4.54 -8.09 -0.81
CA TRP A 42 -4.62 -6.87 -0.03
C TRP A 42 -3.37 -6.67 0.81
N ASP A 43 -2.77 -5.49 0.64
CA ASP A 43 -1.77 -4.94 1.53
C ASP A 43 -2.42 -3.84 2.35
N VAL A 44 -2.36 -3.94 3.67
CA VAL A 44 -2.65 -2.83 4.57
C VAL A 44 -1.38 -2.47 5.30
N LYS A 45 -1.05 -1.19 5.38
CA LYS A 45 0.10 -0.70 6.12
C LYS A 45 -0.35 0.42 7.05
N VAL A 46 0.02 0.30 8.32
CA VAL A 46 -0.23 1.30 9.36
C VAL A 46 1.12 1.90 9.71
N HIS A 47 1.29 3.19 9.47
CA HIS A 47 2.54 3.89 9.72
C HIS A 47 2.34 4.85 10.88
N MET A 48 3.24 4.80 11.86
CA MET A 48 3.51 5.94 12.74
C MET A 48 4.70 6.68 12.13
N LEU A 49 4.52 7.94 11.80
CA LEU A 49 5.52 8.75 11.12
C LEU A 49 5.92 9.91 12.00
N MET A 50 7.22 10.12 12.14
CA MET A 50 7.82 11.37 12.63
C MET A 50 8.03 12.33 11.45
N PRO A 51 8.24 13.64 11.70
CA PRO A 51 8.70 14.56 10.66
C PRO A 51 9.89 13.98 9.90
N ARG A 52 9.90 14.19 8.58
CA ARG A 52 10.92 13.71 7.61
C ARG A 52 10.92 12.20 7.31
N GLN A 53 10.04 11.42 7.94
CA GLN A 53 9.89 10.00 7.59
C GLN A 53 8.95 9.81 6.40
N PHE A 54 9.17 8.75 5.62
CA PHE A 54 8.38 8.45 4.43
C PHE A 54 7.63 7.11 4.61
N PRO A 55 6.35 7.03 4.24
CA PRO A 55 5.57 5.79 4.35
C PRO A 55 5.86 4.78 3.22
N CYS A 56 6.60 5.19 2.19
CA CYS A 56 7.00 4.36 1.06
C CYS A 56 8.27 4.92 0.41
N VAL A 57 8.80 4.24 -0.61
CA VAL A 57 10.08 4.59 -1.23
C VAL A 57 10.07 6.07 -1.66
N PRO A 58 11.06 6.89 -1.25
CA PRO A 58 11.13 8.31 -1.61
C PRO A 58 11.42 8.56 -3.10
N ASN A 59 12.11 7.62 -3.74
CA ASN A 59 12.41 7.69 -5.17
C ASN A 59 11.26 7.18 -6.03
N TRP A 60 11.21 7.66 -7.28
CA TRP A 60 10.27 7.17 -8.28
C TRP A 60 10.46 5.67 -8.49
N HIS A 61 9.39 4.92 -8.30
CA HIS A 61 9.38 3.47 -8.44
C HIS A 61 8.01 3.01 -8.96
N VAL A 62 8.00 1.76 -9.39
CA VAL A 62 6.78 1.03 -9.72
C VAL A 62 6.64 -0.19 -8.81
N ASP A 63 5.41 -0.63 -8.61
CA ASP A 63 5.09 -1.75 -7.74
C ASP A 63 4.95 -3.06 -8.51
N ASN A 64 5.24 -4.17 -7.82
CA ASN A 64 4.95 -5.54 -8.26
C ASN A 64 5.52 -5.94 -9.63
N VAL A 65 6.60 -5.31 -10.11
CA VAL A 65 7.30 -5.78 -11.33
C VAL A 65 7.84 -7.20 -11.09
N PRO A 66 7.53 -8.18 -11.95
CA PRO A 66 8.01 -9.55 -11.79
C PRO A 66 9.53 -9.60 -11.75
N ARG A 67 10.07 -10.52 -10.94
CA ARG A 67 11.51 -10.76 -10.85
C ARG A 67 11.82 -12.18 -11.27
N VAL A 68 12.77 -12.32 -12.19
CA VAL A 68 13.35 -13.62 -12.60
C VAL A 68 14.83 -13.54 -12.28
N ASP A 69 15.31 -14.47 -11.44
CA ASP A 69 16.68 -14.49 -10.91
C ASP A 69 17.08 -13.17 -10.23
N GLY A 70 16.14 -12.59 -9.47
CA GLY A 70 16.33 -11.33 -8.73
C GLY A 70 16.23 -10.05 -9.59
N VAL A 71 16.26 -10.18 -10.91
CA VAL A 71 16.23 -9.05 -11.84
C VAL A 71 14.79 -8.74 -12.25
N GLN A 72 14.43 -7.46 -12.26
CA GLN A 72 13.12 -7.02 -12.73
C GLN A 72 12.93 -7.31 -14.22
N ARG A 73 11.76 -7.82 -14.57
CA ARG A 73 11.34 -8.18 -15.93
C ARG A 73 10.10 -7.38 -16.29
N PHE A 74 10.31 -6.22 -16.89
CA PHE A 74 9.23 -5.31 -17.27
C PHE A 74 8.37 -5.85 -18.41
N GLU A 75 8.94 -6.72 -19.25
CA GLU A 75 8.23 -7.45 -20.30
C GLU A 75 7.19 -8.44 -19.77
N LEU A 76 7.23 -8.78 -18.48
CA LEU A 76 6.27 -9.67 -17.81
C LEU A 76 5.18 -8.91 -17.05
N VAL A 77 5.22 -7.58 -17.07
CA VAL A 77 4.17 -6.73 -16.46
C VAL A 77 2.85 -6.93 -17.20
N LYS A 78 1.75 -6.90 -16.45
CA LYS A 78 0.37 -7.05 -16.93
C LYS A 78 -0.37 -5.72 -16.80
N PRO A 79 -0.11 -4.73 -17.69
CA PRO A 79 -0.65 -3.38 -17.57
C PRO A 79 -2.18 -3.30 -17.69
N GLU A 80 -2.81 -4.31 -18.30
CA GLU A 80 -4.26 -4.44 -18.40
C GLU A 80 -4.94 -4.74 -17.05
N LEU A 81 -4.19 -5.31 -16.10
CA LEU A 81 -4.72 -5.68 -14.80
C LEU A 81 -4.62 -4.51 -13.81
N PRO A 82 -5.70 -4.20 -13.07
CA PRO A 82 -5.72 -3.06 -12.18
C PRO A 82 -5.02 -3.35 -10.85
N MET A 83 -4.44 -2.29 -10.29
CA MET A 83 -4.21 -2.16 -8.87
C MET A 83 -4.98 -0.94 -8.36
N TYR A 84 -5.24 -0.90 -7.06
CA TYR A 84 -5.85 0.25 -6.41
C TYR A 84 -5.11 0.59 -5.15
N CYS A 85 -5.03 1.88 -4.82
CA CYS A 85 -4.55 2.33 -3.53
C CYS A 85 -5.50 3.34 -2.88
N TRP A 86 -5.47 3.36 -1.56
CA TRP A 86 -6.26 4.26 -0.72
C TRP A 86 -5.38 4.70 0.46
N ILE A 87 -5.46 5.98 0.81
CA ILE A 87 -4.68 6.54 1.92
C ILE A 87 -5.57 7.32 2.87
N SER A 88 -5.31 7.23 4.18
CA SER A 88 -6.13 7.89 5.20
C SER A 88 -5.93 9.41 5.24
N GLY A 89 -4.76 9.88 4.81
CA GLY A 89 -4.31 11.26 4.95
C GLY A 89 -2.85 11.44 4.53
N PRO A 90 -2.28 12.63 4.81
CA PRO A 90 -0.87 12.91 4.59
C PRO A 90 0.05 12.02 5.47
N PRO A 91 1.33 11.88 5.10
CA PRO A 91 1.94 12.31 3.84
C PRO A 91 1.33 11.61 2.61
N LEU A 92 1.29 12.32 1.48
CA LEU A 92 0.63 11.83 0.28
C LEU A 92 1.58 10.95 -0.54
N THR A 93 1.00 10.04 -1.32
CA THR A 93 1.74 9.37 -2.39
C THR A 93 1.62 10.23 -3.65
N GLN A 94 2.75 10.47 -4.31
CA GLN A 94 2.82 11.24 -5.55
C GLN A 94 3.02 10.30 -6.73
N PHE A 95 2.11 10.33 -7.69
CA PHE A 95 2.26 9.75 -9.02
C PHE A 95 2.79 10.82 -9.99
N LYS A 96 3.34 10.40 -11.14
CA LYS A 96 3.80 11.35 -12.18
C LYS A 96 2.71 12.32 -12.65
N HIS A 97 1.47 11.88 -12.61
CA HIS A 97 0.29 12.65 -13.01
C HIS A 97 -0.43 13.35 -11.84
N GLY A 98 0.12 13.35 -10.62
CA GLY A 98 -0.44 14.09 -9.48
C GLY A 98 -0.39 13.35 -8.14
N PHE A 99 -0.95 13.98 -7.11
CA PHE A 99 -1.01 13.40 -5.76
C PHE A 99 -2.28 12.57 -5.57
N LEU A 100 -2.17 11.52 -4.77
CA LEU A 100 -3.35 10.82 -4.27
C LEU A 100 -4.24 11.75 -3.46
N THR A 101 -5.53 11.69 -3.72
CA THR A 101 -6.55 12.32 -2.88
C THR A 101 -6.85 11.41 -1.68
N PRO A 102 -6.69 11.87 -0.43
CA PRO A 102 -7.04 11.07 0.73
C PRO A 102 -8.48 10.59 0.72
N LYS A 103 -8.68 9.40 1.29
CA LYS A 103 -9.99 8.76 1.45
C LYS A 103 -10.71 8.44 0.13
N ARG A 104 -9.98 8.36 -0.98
CA ARG A 104 -10.49 7.92 -2.28
C ARG A 104 -9.65 6.78 -2.83
N TRP A 105 -10.31 5.81 -3.44
CA TRP A 105 -9.63 4.76 -4.20
C TRP A 105 -9.04 5.36 -5.48
N HIS A 106 -7.76 5.07 -5.72
CA HIS A 106 -7.06 5.47 -6.91
C HIS A 106 -6.62 4.24 -7.67
N ARG A 107 -7.11 4.09 -8.91
CA ARG A 107 -6.73 3.01 -9.82
C ARG A 107 -5.38 3.32 -10.46
N PHE A 108 -4.50 2.34 -10.50
CA PHE A 108 -3.18 2.42 -11.14
C PHE A 108 -2.75 1.02 -11.63
N THR A 109 -1.59 0.92 -12.25
CA THR A 109 -1.03 -0.29 -12.85
C THR A 109 0.42 -0.49 -12.40
N GLN A 110 1.03 -1.61 -12.79
CA GLN A 110 2.45 -1.89 -12.53
C GLN A 110 3.40 -0.95 -13.27
N LEU A 111 2.91 -0.08 -14.16
CA LEU A 111 3.71 0.89 -14.92
C LEU A 111 3.58 2.32 -14.37
N ASP A 112 2.68 2.56 -13.43
CA ASP A 112 2.46 3.89 -12.88
C ASP A 112 3.52 4.23 -11.82
N GLU A 113 4.50 5.03 -12.25
CA GLU A 113 5.55 5.53 -11.38
C GLU A 113 5.01 6.43 -10.27
N HIS A 114 5.41 6.13 -9.04
CA HIS A 114 5.03 6.89 -7.86
C HIS A 114 6.15 6.94 -6.82
N ARG A 115 5.95 7.76 -5.78
CA ARG A 115 6.86 7.90 -4.64
C ARG A 115 6.12 8.37 -3.40
N GLY A 116 6.73 8.17 -2.24
CA GLY A 116 6.28 8.77 -0.98
C GLY A 116 6.73 10.22 -0.84
N THR A 117 5.91 11.05 -0.19
CA THR A 117 6.39 12.33 0.36
C THR A 117 6.80 12.17 1.82
N ALA A 118 7.70 13.03 2.28
CA ALA A 118 8.06 13.12 3.69
C ALA A 118 6.84 13.54 4.52
N SER A 119 6.73 13.02 5.74
CA SER A 119 5.82 13.56 6.75
C SER A 119 6.32 14.93 7.20
N GLY A 120 5.42 15.91 7.28
CA GLY A 120 5.71 17.20 7.91
C GLY A 120 5.63 17.14 9.44
N ASP A 121 4.73 16.28 9.94
CA ASP A 121 4.34 16.22 11.35
C ASP A 121 4.44 14.79 11.90
N PHE A 122 4.30 14.66 13.22
CA PHE A 122 4.00 13.39 13.85
C PHE A 122 2.57 12.95 13.48
N GLY A 123 2.39 11.71 13.04
CA GLY A 123 1.05 11.21 12.77
C GLY A 123 0.95 9.74 12.40
N TRP A 124 -0.27 9.23 12.49
CA TRP A 124 -0.62 7.88 12.07
C TRP A 124 -1.28 7.90 10.68
N ARG A 125 -0.83 7.01 9.79
CA ARG A 125 -1.31 6.92 8.41
C ARG A 125 -1.61 5.48 8.01
N GLY A 126 -2.86 5.24 7.61
CA GLY A 126 -3.28 4.04 6.93
C GLY A 126 -3.05 4.11 5.42
N PHE A 127 -2.57 3.01 4.87
CA PHE A 127 -2.45 2.77 3.43
C PHE A 127 -3.06 1.41 3.13
N ILE A 128 -3.90 1.34 2.10
CA ILE A 128 -4.46 0.09 1.59
C ILE A 128 -4.10 -0.01 0.12
N ARG A 129 -3.62 -1.16 -0.32
CA ARG A 129 -3.41 -1.49 -1.72
C ARG A 129 -4.08 -2.81 -2.05
N ALA A 130 -4.88 -2.79 -3.11
CA ALA A 130 -5.46 -3.98 -3.73
C ALA A 130 -4.69 -4.28 -5.01
N THR A 131 -4.16 -5.50 -5.15
CA THR A 131 -3.43 -5.95 -6.33
C THR A 131 -4.18 -7.12 -6.96
N HIS A 132 -4.49 -7.06 -8.26
CA HIS A 132 -5.20 -8.16 -8.92
C HIS A 132 -4.46 -9.50 -8.72
N VAL A 133 -5.19 -10.58 -8.43
CA VAL A 133 -4.59 -11.89 -8.09
C VAL A 133 -3.70 -12.46 -9.18
N ASP A 134 -3.97 -12.13 -10.45
CA ASP A 134 -3.13 -12.55 -11.57
C ASP A 134 -1.82 -11.76 -11.72
N ILE A 135 -1.70 -10.58 -11.07
CA ILE A 135 -0.42 -9.88 -10.91
C ILE A 135 0.36 -10.53 -9.77
N GLN A 136 -0.34 -10.77 -8.66
CA GLN A 136 0.24 -11.27 -7.43
C GLN A 136 -0.74 -12.20 -6.74
N ALA A 137 -0.49 -13.51 -6.86
CA ALA A 137 -1.33 -14.51 -6.24
C ALA A 137 -1.28 -14.38 -4.71
N PRO A 138 -2.40 -14.67 -4.01
CA PRO A 138 -2.39 -14.77 -2.56
C PRO A 138 -1.40 -15.87 -2.15
N LYS A 139 -0.65 -15.63 -1.07
CA LYS A 139 0.24 -16.67 -0.56
C LYS A 139 -0.59 -17.87 -0.08
N PRO A 140 -0.05 -19.10 -0.20
CA PRO A 140 -0.70 -20.31 0.31
C PRO A 140 -1.11 -20.13 1.78
N GLU A 141 -2.26 -20.71 2.12
CA GLU A 141 -2.83 -20.67 3.47
C GLU A 141 -1.82 -21.11 4.53
N GLY A 142 -1.87 -20.48 5.71
CA GLY A 142 -1.05 -20.85 6.88
C GLY A 142 0.00 -19.82 7.32
N HIS A 143 0.32 -18.82 6.50
CA HIS A 143 1.27 -17.76 6.87
C HIS A 143 0.74 -16.36 6.56
N LEU A 144 -0.03 -15.80 7.48
CA LEU A 144 -0.37 -14.38 7.44
C LEU A 144 0.89 -13.55 7.76
N ARG A 145 1.28 -12.67 6.84
CA ARG A 145 2.39 -11.75 7.05
C ARG A 145 1.88 -10.41 7.53
N ARG A 146 2.39 -9.99 8.68
CA ARG A 146 2.24 -8.63 9.19
C ARG A 146 3.34 -7.76 8.61
N HIS A 147 3.02 -6.51 8.25
CA HIS A 147 3.99 -5.63 7.63
C HIS A 147 3.80 -4.18 8.06
N CYS A 148 4.91 -3.56 8.44
CA CYS A 148 5.06 -2.11 8.57
C CYS A 148 6.46 -1.76 8.06
N GLN A 149 6.57 -0.71 7.27
CA GLN A 149 7.84 -0.25 6.73
C GLN A 149 7.82 1.26 6.63
N VAL A 150 8.86 1.90 7.17
CA VAL A 150 9.07 3.34 7.10
C VAL A 150 10.47 3.57 6.55
N TYR A 151 10.60 4.57 5.68
CA TYR A 151 11.91 5.01 5.17
C TYR A 151 12.33 6.28 5.89
N LEU A 152 13.62 6.36 6.17
CA LEU A 152 14.25 7.45 6.89
C LEU A 152 15.12 8.25 5.92
N ASP A 153 15.17 9.56 6.14
CA ASP A 153 16.11 10.43 5.44
C ASP A 153 17.51 10.21 6.02
N ALA A 154 18.37 9.54 5.25
CA ALA A 154 19.71 9.16 5.68
C ALA A 154 20.62 10.35 5.99
N GLU A 155 20.35 11.54 5.44
CA GLU A 155 21.18 12.72 5.68
C GLU A 155 20.91 13.34 7.05
N THR A 156 19.76 13.04 7.65
CA THR A 156 19.26 13.77 8.83
C THR A 156 18.65 12.90 9.90
N PHE A 157 18.61 11.59 9.69
CA PHE A 157 18.19 10.64 10.70
C PHE A 157 19.15 10.66 11.90
N GLN A 158 18.57 10.77 13.09
CA GLN A 158 19.26 10.71 14.38
C GLN A 158 18.54 9.67 15.26
N TRP A 159 19.31 8.90 16.03
CA TRP A 159 18.83 7.86 16.95
C TRP A 159 18.29 8.43 18.25
#